data_AF-A0A833VXB3-F1
#
_entry.id   AF-A0A833VXB3-F1
#
_cell.length_a   1.000
_cell.length_b   1.000
_cell.length_c   1.000
_cell.angle_alpha   90.00
_cell.angle_beta   90.00
_cell.angle_gamma   90.00
#
_symmetry.space_group_name_H-M   'P 1'
#
loop_
_entity.id
_entity.type
_entity.pdbx_description
1 polymer ?
#
loop_
_entity_poly.entity_id
_entity_poly.type
_entity_poly.pdbx_seq_one_letter_code
_entity_poly.pdbx_strand_id
1 'polypeptide(L)'
;MSSLGLRLPSSKVLTNGINSLSTPKSPPSIGNIVTILSIDGGGVRGLIPAAILVFLESKLQELDGEDARIADYFDVISGTSTGGLVTTMLAAPNEQKRPLFSAKDIITFYNENIPKIFPSNRYALLTPLPSFCNN
;
A
#
# COMPACT_ATOMS: atom_id res chain seq x y z
N MET A 1 -38.01 34.06 -5.62
CA MET A 1 -36.79 34.36 -4.84
C MET A 1 -35.84 33.17 -4.98
N SER A 2 -34.67 33.44 -5.58
CA SER A 2 -33.42 32.67 -5.61
C SER A 2 -33.43 31.16 -5.91
N SER A 3 -33.19 30.86 -7.19
CA SER A 3 -32.44 29.70 -7.67
C SER A 3 -30.94 29.90 -7.39
N LEU A 4 -30.31 28.96 -6.68
CA LEU A 4 -28.86 28.71 -6.68
C LEU A 4 -28.74 27.18 -6.84
N GLY A 5 -28.09 26.59 -7.84
CA GLY A 5 -26.95 27.03 -8.63
C GLY A 5 -25.94 25.88 -8.58
N LEU A 6 -26.22 24.78 -9.28
CA LEU A 6 -25.32 23.64 -9.44
C LEU A 6 -24.02 24.13 -10.09
N ARG A 7 -22.92 24.09 -9.33
CA ARG A 7 -21.59 24.50 -9.79
C ARG A 7 -20.97 23.35 -10.58
N LEU A 8 -20.92 23.50 -11.90
CA LEU A 8 -20.23 22.62 -12.83
C LEU A 8 -18.73 22.54 -12.48
N PRO A 9 -18.08 21.38 -12.66
CA PRO A 9 -16.62 21.29 -12.57
C PRO A 9 -15.98 22.09 -13.72
N SER A 10 -14.97 22.87 -13.37
CA SER A 10 -14.24 23.75 -14.28
C SER A 10 -13.72 23.01 -15.51
N SER A 11 -13.99 23.62 -16.66
CA SER A 11 -13.43 23.30 -17.96
C SER A 11 -11.91 23.14 -17.91
N LYS A 12 -11.39 21.96 -18.25
CA LYS A 12 -10.00 21.82 -18.66
C LYS A 12 -9.89 22.27 -20.11
N VAL A 13 -9.12 23.33 -20.28
CA VAL A 13 -8.74 23.99 -21.54
C VAL A 13 -8.09 22.97 -22.48
N LEU A 14 -8.56 22.95 -23.74
CA LEU A 14 -7.88 22.29 -24.85
C LEU A 14 -6.62 23.10 -25.20
N THR A 15 -5.43 22.64 -24.81
CA THR A 15 -4.17 23.12 -25.37
C THR A 15 -3.46 21.98 -26.08
N ASN A 16 -3.29 22.16 -27.39
CA ASN A 16 -2.54 21.28 -28.29
C ASN A 16 -1.07 21.18 -27.90
N GLY A 17 -0.52 19.96 -27.96
CA GLY A 17 0.86 19.70 -28.35
C GLY A 17 1.99 20.11 -27.40
N ILE A 18 2.13 19.42 -26.27
CA ILE A 18 3.42 19.11 -25.64
C ILE A 18 3.27 17.79 -24.89
N ASN A 19 4.11 16.80 -25.18
CA ASN A 19 4.17 15.53 -24.45
C ASN A 19 4.42 15.83 -22.97
N SER A 20 3.37 15.72 -22.14
CA SER A 20 3.49 15.84 -20.70
C SER A 20 4.21 14.61 -20.17
N LEU A 21 5.53 14.67 -20.11
CA LEU A 21 6.31 13.82 -19.22
C LEU A 21 5.73 14.05 -17.82
N SER A 22 5.02 13.05 -17.29
CA SER A 22 4.32 13.14 -16.01
C SER A 22 5.34 13.51 -14.93
N THR A 23 5.30 14.77 -14.52
CA THR A 23 6.01 15.24 -13.34
C THR A 23 5.56 14.36 -12.17
N PRO A 24 6.50 13.88 -11.32
CA PRO A 24 6.12 13.10 -10.15
C PRO A 24 5.07 13.88 -9.37
N LYS A 25 3.90 13.25 -9.17
CA LYS A 25 2.80 13.77 -8.39
C LYS A 25 3.39 14.15 -7.04
N SER A 26 3.33 15.44 -6.68
CA SER A 26 3.76 15.89 -5.36
C SER A 26 3.07 15.00 -4.31
N PRO A 27 3.77 14.63 -3.22
CA PRO A 27 3.11 13.89 -2.14
C PRO A 27 1.85 14.66 -1.71
N PRO A 28 0.78 13.97 -1.30
CA PRO A 28 -0.55 14.54 -1.11
C PRO A 28 -0.63 15.50 0.08
N SER A 29 0.08 16.63 0.03
CA SER A 29 -0.19 17.78 0.87
C SER A 29 -1.38 18.55 0.29
N ILE A 30 -2.60 18.05 0.47
CA ILE A 30 -3.78 18.92 0.37
C ILE A 30 -3.78 19.80 1.63
N GLY A 31 -3.02 20.90 1.58
CA GLY A 31 -2.85 21.83 2.70
C GLY A 31 -1.70 21.48 3.65
N ASN A 32 -1.80 21.90 4.92
CA ASN A 32 -0.74 21.77 5.93
C ASN A 32 -0.82 20.45 6.75
N ILE A 33 -1.51 19.43 6.25
CA ILE A 33 -1.66 18.14 6.95
C ILE A 33 -0.77 17.11 6.27
N VAL A 34 -0.01 16.36 7.09
CA VAL A 34 0.81 15.23 6.66
C VAL A 34 0.08 13.94 6.98
N THR A 35 -0.07 13.04 6.01
CA THR A 35 -0.74 11.75 6.18
C THR A 35 0.28 10.62 6.28
N ILE A 36 0.16 9.81 7.35
CA ILE A 36 1.09 8.72 7.65
C ILE A 36 0.31 7.41 7.79
N LEU A 37 0.74 6.38 7.06
CA LEU A 37 0.29 5.00 7.21
C LEU A 37 1.40 4.18 7.90
N SER A 38 1.06 3.52 9.01
CA SER A 38 1.96 2.59 9.71
C SER A 38 1.36 1.19 9.72
N ILE A 39 2.17 0.20 9.33
CA ILE A 39 1.75 -1.20 9.23
C ILE A 39 2.60 -2.06 10.16
N ASP A 40 1.95 -2.64 11.16
CA ASP A 40 2.62 -3.48 12.14
C ASP A 40 3.10 -4.81 11.55
N GLY A 41 4.15 -5.35 12.17
CA GLY A 41 4.61 -6.72 11.90
C GLY A 41 3.68 -7.76 12.51
N GLY A 42 3.84 -9.02 12.10
CA GLY A 42 3.00 -10.09 12.65
C GLY A 42 3.24 -11.49 12.10
N GLY A 43 4.29 -11.69 11.30
CA GLY A 43 4.47 -12.93 10.55
C GLY A 43 3.29 -13.16 9.61
N VAL A 44 2.76 -14.38 9.58
CA VAL A 44 1.57 -14.71 8.77
C VAL A 44 0.34 -13.86 9.11
N ARG A 45 0.26 -13.28 10.32
CA ARG A 45 -0.87 -12.41 10.71
C ARG A 45 -0.86 -11.05 10.00
N GLY A 46 0.19 -10.71 9.25
CA GLY A 46 0.20 -9.53 8.38
C GLY A 46 -0.89 -9.54 7.29
N LEU A 47 -1.57 -10.68 7.06
CA LEU A 47 -2.77 -10.73 6.22
C LEU A 47 -3.94 -9.94 6.81
N ILE A 48 -4.00 -9.76 8.14
CA ILE A 48 -5.08 -9.01 8.79
C ILE A 48 -5.02 -7.53 8.37
N PRO A 49 -3.90 -6.79 8.58
CA PRO A 49 -3.81 -5.42 8.06
C PRO A 49 -3.88 -5.38 6.53
N ALA A 50 -3.36 -6.37 5.80
CA ALA A 50 -3.51 -6.41 4.34
C ALA A 50 -4.98 -6.45 3.88
N ALA A 51 -5.85 -7.19 4.56
CA ALA A 51 -7.28 -7.21 4.25
C ALA A 51 -7.95 -5.84 4.49
N ILE A 52 -7.53 -5.12 5.53
CA ILE A 52 -7.98 -3.74 5.79
C ILE A 52 -7.53 -2.81 4.66
N LEU A 53 -6.29 -2.96 4.19
CA LEU A 53 -5.75 -2.16 3.08
C LEU A 53 -6.50 -2.43 1.77
N VAL A 54 -6.92 -3.67 1.50
CA VAL A 54 -7.78 -4.00 0.35
C VAL A 54 -9.09 -3.23 0.41
N PHE A 55 -9.75 -3.22 1.58
CA PHE A 55 -10.99 -2.49 1.75
C PHE A 55 -10.79 -0.98 1.62
N LEU A 56 -9.73 -0.44 2.23
CA LEU A 56 -9.37 0.97 2.13
C LEU A 56 -9.14 1.38 0.67
N GLU A 57 -8.31 0.65 -0.07
CA GLU A 57 -8.03 0.97 -1.47
C GLU A 57 -9.29 0.88 -2.33
N SER A 58 -10.16 -0.10 -2.08
CA SER A 58 -11.45 -0.18 -2.77
C SER A 58 -12.33 1.04 -2.52
N LYS A 59 -12.30 1.63 -1.32
CA LYS A 59 -13.05 2.85 -1.01
C LYS A 59 -12.44 4.10 -1.64
N LEU A 60 -11.13 4.17 -1.73
CA LEU A 60 -10.45 5.24 -2.48
C LEU A 60 -10.79 5.16 -3.98
N GLN A 61 -10.85 3.94 -4.53
CA GLN A 61 -11.23 3.71 -5.92
C GLN A 61 -12.68 4.06 -6.24
N GLU A 62 -13.60 3.81 -5.29
CA GLU A 62 -15.00 4.23 -5.41
C GLU A 62 -15.15 5.77 -5.50
N LEU A 63 -14.28 6.51 -4.81
CA LEU A 63 -14.32 7.97 -4.75
C LEU A 63 -13.59 8.64 -5.92
N ASP A 64 -12.39 8.17 -6.25
CA ASP A 64 -11.46 8.88 -7.17
C ASP A 64 -11.12 8.09 -8.45
N GLY A 65 -11.69 6.88 -8.61
CA GLY A 65 -11.55 6.04 -9.80
C GLY A 65 -10.68 4.80 -9.61
N GLU A 66 -10.80 3.83 -10.52
CA GLU A 66 -10.16 2.50 -10.42
C GLU A 66 -8.62 2.54 -10.36
N ASP A 67 -8.02 3.60 -10.88
CA ASP A 67 -6.58 3.83 -10.82
C ASP A 67 -6.11 4.35 -9.46
N ALA A 68 -6.98 4.73 -8.53
CA ALA A 68 -6.54 5.16 -7.20
C ALA A 68 -5.74 4.06 -6.47
N ARG A 69 -4.61 4.43 -5.86
CA ARG A 69 -3.79 3.54 -5.03
C ARG A 69 -3.49 4.18 -3.68
N ILE A 70 -3.25 3.36 -2.65
CA ILE A 70 -2.94 3.86 -1.30
C ILE A 70 -1.80 4.89 -1.30
N ALA A 71 -0.74 4.66 -2.09
CA ALA A 71 0.40 5.57 -2.20
C ALA A 71 0.07 6.96 -2.78
N ASP A 72 -1.11 7.15 -3.38
CA ASP A 72 -1.57 8.46 -3.84
C ASP A 72 -2.06 9.37 -2.70
N TYR A 73 -2.32 8.82 -1.51
CA TYR A 73 -3.01 9.51 -0.39
C TYR A 73 -2.16 9.64 0.88
N PHE A 74 -1.07 8.89 0.97
CA PHE A 74 -0.16 8.91 2.12
C PHE A 74 1.18 9.51 1.74
N ASP A 75 1.60 10.57 2.42
CA ASP A 75 2.92 11.17 2.27
C ASP A 75 4.02 10.21 2.73
N VAL A 76 3.73 9.45 3.80
CA VAL A 76 4.65 8.47 4.37
C VAL A 76 3.93 7.15 4.59
N ILE A 77 4.54 6.07 4.11
CA ILE A 77 4.14 4.70 4.43
C ILE A 77 5.31 4.03 5.15
N SER A 78 5.04 3.46 6.30
CA SER A 78 6.02 2.76 7.12
C SER A 78 5.49 1.39 7.53
N GLY A 79 6.41 0.46 7.79
CA GLY A 79 6.04 -0.84 8.31
C GLY A 79 7.24 -1.62 8.83
N THR A 80 6.99 -2.50 9.80
CA THR A 80 8.03 -3.34 10.42
C THR A 80 7.81 -4.81 10.09
N SER A 81 8.88 -5.57 9.81
CA SER A 81 8.79 -7.00 9.45
C SER A 81 7.84 -7.25 8.27
N THR A 82 6.83 -8.10 8.42
CA THR A 82 5.77 -8.32 7.41
C THR A 82 5.13 -7.02 6.95
N GLY A 83 4.90 -6.07 7.86
CA GLY A 83 4.40 -4.74 7.50
C GLY A 83 5.35 -3.97 6.58
N GLY A 84 6.67 -4.11 6.76
CA GLY A 84 7.67 -3.50 5.88
C GLY A 84 7.70 -4.12 4.47
N LEU A 85 7.46 -5.43 4.35
CA LEU A 85 7.26 -6.07 3.05
C LEU A 85 6.02 -5.51 2.35
N VAL A 86 4.89 -5.41 3.07
CA VAL A 86 3.65 -4.80 2.56
C VAL A 86 3.88 -3.35 2.13
N THR A 87 4.55 -2.54 2.95
CA THR A 87 4.95 -1.17 2.61
C THR A 87 5.75 -1.12 1.32
N THR A 88 6.74 -2.00 1.16
CA THR A 88 7.57 -2.05 -0.05
C THR A 88 6.74 -2.40 -1.28
N MET A 89 5.81 -3.35 -1.19
CA MET A 89 4.92 -3.70 -2.29
C MET A 89 4.02 -2.53 -2.72
N LEU A 90 3.51 -1.76 -1.75
CA LEU A 90 2.66 -0.59 -2.00
C LEU A 90 3.43 0.63 -2.54
N ALA A 91 4.73 0.73 -2.27
CA ALA A 91 5.53 1.91 -2.60
C ALA A 91 6.48 1.70 -3.79
N ALA A 92 6.83 0.45 -4.11
CA ALA A 92 7.76 0.15 -5.20
C ALA A 92 7.19 0.61 -6.54
N PRO A 93 7.91 1.46 -7.30
CA PRO A 93 7.43 1.97 -8.57
C PRO A 93 7.59 0.92 -9.69
N ASN A 94 6.60 0.85 -10.57
CA ASN A 94 6.72 0.22 -11.89
C ASN A 94 7.34 1.19 -12.91
N GLU A 95 7.42 0.77 -14.18
CA GLU A 95 7.97 1.59 -15.27
C GLU A 95 7.24 2.93 -15.45
N GLN A 96 5.95 2.98 -15.11
CA GLN A 96 5.11 4.17 -15.16
C GLN A 96 5.16 5.01 -13.87
N LYS A 97 6.10 4.71 -12.94
CA LYS A 97 6.24 5.35 -11.63
C LYS A 97 4.98 5.25 -10.75
N ARG A 98 4.23 4.17 -10.91
CA ARG A 98 3.04 3.84 -10.12
C ARG A 98 3.34 2.65 -9.22
N PRO A 99 2.61 2.46 -8.11
CA PRO A 99 2.74 1.28 -7.27
C PRO A 99 2.68 0.00 -8.10
N LEU A 100 3.68 -0.86 -7.95
CA LEU A 100 3.78 -2.14 -8.67
C LEU A 100 2.66 -3.11 -8.26
N PHE A 101 2.24 -3.05 -6.99
CA PHE A 101 1.19 -3.89 -6.44
C PHE A 101 -0.02 -3.04 -6.01
N SER A 102 -1.22 -3.53 -6.31
CA SER A 102 -2.44 -3.11 -5.61
C SER A 102 -2.52 -3.76 -4.23
N ALA A 103 -3.38 -3.24 -3.36
CA ALA A 103 -3.62 -3.85 -2.06
C ALA A 103 -4.13 -5.30 -2.18
N LYS A 104 -4.89 -5.61 -3.25
CA LYS A 104 -5.38 -6.98 -3.51
C LYS A 104 -4.25 -7.94 -3.84
N ASP A 105 -3.26 -7.48 -4.62
CA ASP A 105 -2.13 -8.31 -5.04
C ASP A 105 -1.27 -8.76 -3.85
N ILE A 106 -1.28 -8.02 -2.74
CA ILE A 106 -0.58 -8.38 -1.51
C ILE A 106 -1.15 -9.68 -0.92
N ILE A 107 -2.48 -9.82 -0.89
CA ILE A 107 -3.13 -11.06 -0.41
C ILE A 107 -2.78 -12.22 -1.35
N THR A 108 -2.85 -12.00 -2.67
CA THR A 108 -2.46 -13.01 -3.67
C THR A 108 -1.01 -13.46 -3.47
N PHE A 109 -0.09 -12.51 -3.34
CA PHE A 109 1.33 -12.78 -3.10
C PHE A 109 1.53 -13.65 -1.86
N TYR A 110 0.89 -13.32 -0.73
CA TYR A 110 1.04 -14.14 0.46
C TYR A 110 0.40 -15.51 0.31
N ASN A 111 -0.78 -15.64 -0.32
CA ASN A 111 -1.41 -16.95 -0.52
C ASN A 111 -0.49 -17.90 -1.30
N GLU A 112 0.25 -17.38 -2.29
CA GLU A 112 1.20 -18.17 -3.09
C GLU A 112 2.51 -18.47 -2.37
N ASN A 113 2.95 -17.56 -1.48
CA ASN A 113 4.30 -17.61 -0.90
C ASN A 113 4.34 -17.96 0.60
N ILE A 114 3.21 -18.02 1.31
CA ILE A 114 3.15 -18.35 2.75
C ILE A 114 3.94 -19.62 3.09
N PRO A 115 3.78 -20.76 2.38
CA PRO A 115 4.52 -21.98 2.74
C PRO A 115 6.04 -21.85 2.58
N LYS A 116 6.51 -20.92 1.72
CA LYS A 116 7.93 -20.65 1.47
C LYS A 116 8.50 -19.64 2.46
N ILE A 117 7.72 -18.60 2.79
CA ILE A 117 8.12 -17.51 3.71
C ILE A 117 8.01 -17.99 5.17
N PHE A 118 6.97 -18.74 5.49
CA PHE A 118 6.68 -19.29 6.81
C PHE A 118 6.60 -20.82 6.72
N PRO A 119 7.73 -21.51 6.46
CA PRO A 119 7.75 -22.96 6.41
C PRO A 119 7.28 -23.49 7.77
N SER A 120 6.28 -24.37 7.76
CA SER A 120 5.76 -25.04 8.94
C SER A 120 6.77 -26.08 9.43
N ASN A 121 7.87 -25.59 9.99
CA ASN A 121 8.88 -26.46 10.57
C ASN A 121 8.36 -26.97 11.92
N ARG A 122 7.65 -28.11 11.91
CA ARG A 122 7.20 -28.81 13.12
C ARG A 122 8.35 -29.30 14.02
N TYR A 123 9.61 -29.05 13.64
CA TYR A 123 10.80 -29.56 14.32
C TYR A 123 11.68 -28.49 15.00
N ALA A 124 11.42 -27.18 14.81
CA ALA A 124 12.27 -26.14 15.40
C ALA A 124 12.03 -25.90 16.91
N LEU A 125 10.94 -26.42 17.48
CA LEU A 125 10.62 -26.33 18.92
C LEU A 125 10.95 -27.61 19.70
N LEU A 126 11.40 -28.68 19.05
CA LEU A 126 11.60 -29.99 19.69
C LEU A 126 13.05 -30.48 19.67
N THR A 127 14.01 -29.71 19.16
CA THR A 127 15.42 -30.02 19.46
C THR A 127 15.72 -29.48 20.85
N PRO A 128 16.11 -30.32 21.83
CA PRO A 128 16.67 -29.85 23.08
C PRO A 128 17.82 -28.89 22.75
N LEU A 129 17.85 -27.73 23.40
CA LEU A 129 19.02 -26.85 23.34
C LEU A 129 20.26 -27.71 23.62
N PRO A 130 21.31 -27.70 22.76
CA PRO A 130 22.56 -28.35 23.13
C PRO A 130 23.01 -27.71 24.44
N SER A 131 23.16 -28.55 25.48
CA SER A 131 23.54 -28.14 26.83
C SER A 131 24.84 -27.35 26.77
N PHE A 132 24.73 -26.02 26.73
CA PHE A 132 25.87 -25.12 26.77
C PHE A 132 26.18 -24.79 28.23
N CYS A 133 26.62 -25.80 28.98
CA CYS A 133 27.27 -25.64 30.28
C CYS A 133 28.05 -26.92 30.59
N ASN A 134 29.36 -26.87 30.37
CA ASN A 134 30.36 -27.56 31.18
C ASN A 134 31.68 -26.84 30.96
N ASN A 135 32.01 -25.94 31.88
CA ASN A 135 33.38 -25.59 32.24
C ASN A 135 33.39 -25.22 33.72
#